data_AF-A0A519XUM0-F1
#
_entry.id   AF-A0A519XUM0-F1
#
_cell.length_a   1.000
_cell.length_b   1.000
_cell.length_c   1.000
_cell.angle_alpha   90.00
_cell.angle_beta   90.00
_cell.angle_gamma   90.00
#
_symmetry.space_group_name_H-M   'P 1'
#
loop_
_entity.id
_entity.type
_entity.pdbx_description
1 polymer ?
#
loop_
_entity_poly.entity_id
_entity_poly.type
_entity_poly.pdbx_seq_one_letter_code
_entity_poly.pdbx_strand_id
1 'polypeptide(L)'
;NGRFVPDNFKSYFVLEFNQPFKSYGTWENVKGEIKAGNSADFGKGVGAYLEFKTGAKIEVKMASSYISPEQAQVNFEQELAKNKNFEATKKNAFEVWNKLLNRVLVEGGTEDEKATFYSCMFRANLFSRKFYELDKQGKPYYYSPYDGKINDGYMYTDNGFWDTFRGQFPLSNILHPEMQGRYMQSLLDAQKQAGFFPTWSNPGMSGVMIGNHAISLLTDAWIKGIRSFNPDSALKAYYHEVTNKGFYGGSNGRDGWKEYFTKGYIPYGDIHESTAKTLEYAYDDFCAYQLAKLTGNKFYEDIFARQMYNYKNVFDEKVNFVRGRLANGEWKPNFDAVEWGGAFTEANAWQYTWSVMHDVKGLIKLIGGEDKFNSKLDSFFNMPQDIKYGSYGQEIHEMKEMLLAKMGQYAHGNQPTQHVPYLYNFSGQPWKSQKQLRMVTSQLYNATEKGYPGDEDQGQMSSWYVLSALGIYSVCPGTDEYVIGSPVFQKATI
;
A
#
# COMPACT_ATOMS: atom_id res chain seq x y z
N ASN A 1 -2.89 23.54 8.58
CA ASN A 1 -3.23 22.24 9.19
C ASN A 1 -2.86 21.15 8.20
N GLY A 2 -1.90 20.29 8.52
CA GLY A 2 -1.38 19.24 7.62
C GLY A 2 0.09 19.46 7.26
N ARG A 3 0.86 18.37 7.16
CA ARG A 3 2.19 18.35 6.52
C ARG A 3 1.99 17.89 5.07
N PHE A 4 2.83 18.38 4.16
CA PHE A 4 2.83 17.98 2.74
C PHE A 4 1.53 18.25 1.98
N VAL A 5 0.79 19.32 2.33
CA VAL A 5 -0.42 19.74 1.62
C VAL A 5 -0.29 21.21 1.19
N PRO A 6 -0.98 21.64 0.11
CA PRO A 6 -0.98 23.04 -0.31
C PRO A 6 -1.54 23.98 0.78
N ASP A 7 -1.08 25.23 0.79
CA ASP A 7 -1.46 26.23 1.80
C ASP A 7 -2.97 26.53 1.84
N ASN A 8 -3.67 26.33 0.72
CA ASN A 8 -5.11 26.53 0.60
C ASN A 8 -5.95 25.29 0.97
N PHE A 9 -5.34 24.22 1.49
CA PHE A 9 -6.04 23.01 1.90
C PHE A 9 -7.07 23.27 2.99
N LYS A 10 -8.34 22.94 2.69
CA LYS A 10 -9.49 23.09 3.58
C LYS A 10 -10.44 21.91 3.40
N SER A 11 -11.11 21.54 4.48
CA SER A 11 -12.30 20.69 4.44
C SER A 11 -13.49 21.51 4.92
N TYR A 12 -14.51 21.63 4.08
CA TYR A 12 -15.75 22.32 4.35
C TYR A 12 -16.79 21.28 4.75
N PHE A 13 -17.62 21.56 5.75
CA PHE A 13 -18.65 20.62 6.18
C PHE A 13 -19.97 21.31 6.47
N VAL A 14 -21.06 20.58 6.28
CA VAL A 14 -22.44 21.01 6.57
C VAL A 14 -23.09 19.98 7.50
N LEU A 15 -23.82 20.47 8.50
CA LEU A 15 -24.57 19.66 9.46
C LEU A 15 -26.05 20.07 9.43
N GLU A 16 -26.96 19.09 9.30
CA GLU A 16 -28.41 19.26 9.45
C GLU A 16 -28.87 18.53 10.72
N PHE A 17 -29.57 19.25 11.60
CA PHE A 17 -30.10 18.73 12.86
C PHE A 17 -31.62 18.58 12.79
N ASN A 18 -32.14 17.50 13.34
CA ASN A 18 -33.59 17.23 13.38
C ASN A 18 -34.33 17.94 14.53
N GLN A 19 -33.63 18.69 15.38
CA GLN A 19 -34.19 19.40 16.54
C GLN A 19 -33.79 20.87 16.52
N PRO A 20 -34.65 21.78 17.01
CA PRO A 20 -34.30 23.19 17.15
C PRO A 20 -33.25 23.40 18.25
N PHE A 21 -32.38 24.40 18.04
CA PHE A 21 -31.40 24.82 19.05
C PHE A 21 -32.09 25.66 20.11
N LYS A 22 -31.93 25.29 21.39
CA LYS A 22 -32.36 26.08 22.55
C LYS A 22 -31.43 27.28 22.76
N SER A 23 -30.13 27.06 22.60
CA SER A 23 -29.10 28.09 22.57
C SER A 23 -27.93 27.61 21.71
N TYR A 24 -27.06 28.53 21.32
CA TYR A 24 -25.86 28.24 20.52
C TYR A 24 -24.79 29.29 20.81
N GLY A 25 -23.57 29.02 20.36
CA GLY A 25 -22.48 30.00 20.37
C GLY A 25 -21.19 29.41 19.83
N THR A 26 -20.15 30.22 19.81
CA THR A 26 -18.79 29.77 19.45
C THR A 26 -17.86 29.79 20.66
N TRP A 27 -16.77 29.05 20.57
CA TRP A 27 -15.69 29.06 21.55
C TRP A 27 -14.34 29.11 20.85
N GLU A 28 -13.34 29.69 21.54
CA GLU A 28 -11.95 29.74 21.09
C GLU A 28 -11.02 29.21 22.19
N ASN A 29 -10.33 28.08 21.96
CA ASN A 29 -9.55 27.43 23.02
C ASN A 29 -8.18 28.08 23.28
N VAL A 30 -7.68 28.95 22.40
CA VAL A 30 -6.38 29.63 22.61
C VAL A 30 -6.45 30.61 23.78
N LYS A 31 -7.57 31.33 23.92
CA LYS A 31 -7.81 32.27 25.03
C LYS A 31 -8.82 31.75 26.04
N GLY A 32 -9.52 30.64 25.73
CA GLY A 32 -10.57 30.08 26.58
C GLY A 32 -11.84 30.92 26.59
N GLU A 33 -12.18 31.57 25.48
CA GLU A 33 -13.33 32.48 25.39
C GLU A 33 -14.56 31.76 24.83
N ILE A 34 -15.75 32.02 25.42
CA ILE A 34 -17.05 31.56 24.92
C ILE A 34 -17.87 32.79 24.51
N LYS A 35 -18.40 32.77 23.28
CA LYS A 35 -19.25 33.83 22.72
C LYS A 35 -20.67 33.29 22.54
N ALA A 36 -21.49 33.43 23.58
CA ALA A 36 -22.88 32.98 23.56
C ALA A 36 -23.70 33.77 22.53
N GLY A 37 -24.56 33.07 21.78
CA GLY A 37 -25.37 33.63 20.70
C GLY A 37 -24.59 34.00 19.44
N ASN A 38 -23.27 33.75 19.40
CA ASN A 38 -22.46 34.03 18.22
C ASN A 38 -22.67 32.95 17.14
N SER A 39 -22.93 33.36 15.90
CA SER A 39 -23.28 32.45 14.80
C SER A 39 -22.12 32.17 13.84
N ALA A 40 -21.02 32.91 13.92
CA ALA A 40 -19.82 32.69 13.11
C ALA A 40 -18.57 33.18 13.84
N ASP A 41 -17.46 32.44 13.70
CA ASP A 41 -16.18 32.83 14.27
C ASP A 41 -15.03 32.28 13.42
N PHE A 42 -13.88 32.94 13.49
CA PHE A 42 -12.73 32.68 12.63
C PHE A 42 -11.44 32.82 13.44
N GLY A 43 -10.52 31.88 13.28
CA GLY A 43 -9.33 31.84 14.12
C GLY A 43 -8.72 30.45 14.22
N LYS A 44 -7.82 30.29 15.18
CA LYS A 44 -7.11 29.06 15.44
C LYS A 44 -7.67 28.44 16.71
N GLY A 45 -8.28 27.26 16.58
CA GLY A 45 -8.89 26.59 17.72
C GLY A 45 -10.31 27.05 18.01
N VAL A 46 -11.02 27.44 16.94
CA VAL A 46 -12.45 27.77 16.94
C VAL A 46 -13.28 26.50 16.95
N GLY A 47 -14.37 26.51 17.71
CA GLY A 47 -15.48 25.58 17.55
C GLY A 47 -16.83 26.21 17.83
N ALA A 48 -17.89 25.44 17.65
CA ALA A 48 -19.26 25.82 17.97
C ALA A 48 -19.83 24.89 19.04
N TYR A 49 -20.78 25.39 19.82
CA TYR A 49 -21.62 24.58 20.70
C TYR A 49 -23.10 24.82 20.38
N LEU A 50 -23.90 23.77 20.55
CA LEU A 50 -25.34 23.78 20.34
C LEU A 50 -26.00 23.16 21.58
N GLU A 51 -26.99 23.85 22.15
CA GLU A 51 -27.80 23.34 23.24
C GLU A 51 -29.15 22.90 22.69
N PHE A 52 -29.60 21.71 23.13
CA PHE A 52 -30.92 21.17 22.79
C PHE A 52 -31.76 21.01 24.05
N LYS A 53 -33.07 20.80 23.88
CA LYS A 53 -33.97 20.48 24.99
C LYS A 53 -33.50 19.19 25.70
N THR A 54 -33.46 19.20 27.02
CA THR A 54 -33.16 18.01 27.84
C THR A 54 -34.06 16.83 27.46
N GLY A 55 -33.46 15.66 27.22
CA GLY A 55 -34.17 14.45 26.80
C GLY A 55 -34.49 14.37 25.30
N ALA A 56 -34.10 15.36 24.49
CA ALA A 56 -34.29 15.30 23.04
C ALA A 56 -33.39 14.24 22.39
N LYS A 57 -33.94 13.47 21.44
CA LYS A 57 -33.18 12.58 20.56
C LYS A 57 -32.68 13.38 19.35
N ILE A 58 -31.38 13.61 19.29
CA ILE A 58 -30.75 14.39 18.22
C ILE A 58 -30.22 13.45 17.13
N GLU A 59 -30.65 13.69 15.90
CA GLU A 59 -30.03 13.11 14.71
C GLU A 59 -29.33 14.23 13.95
N VAL A 60 -28.10 13.95 13.51
CA VAL A 60 -27.25 14.88 12.77
C VAL A 60 -26.87 14.21 11.46
N LYS A 61 -27.20 14.84 10.34
CA LYS A 61 -26.65 14.47 9.03
C LYS A 61 -25.47 15.38 8.74
N MET A 62 -24.36 14.81 8.29
CA MET A 62 -23.14 15.56 8.01
C MET A 62 -22.56 15.15 6.66
N ALA A 63 -22.21 16.14 5.84
CA ALA A 63 -21.41 15.94 4.64
C ALA A 63 -20.25 16.93 4.62
N SER A 64 -19.22 16.63 3.81
CA SER A 64 -18.06 17.50 3.66
C SER A 64 -17.58 17.56 2.22
N SER A 65 -16.71 18.52 1.92
CA SER A 65 -16.05 18.71 0.63
C SER A 65 -14.65 19.28 0.84
N TYR A 66 -13.69 18.90 -0.01
CA TYR A 66 -12.38 19.55 -0.10
C TYR A 66 -12.37 20.71 -1.12
N ILE A 67 -13.48 20.95 -1.81
CA ILE A 67 -13.58 21.92 -2.90
C ILE A 67 -14.17 23.24 -2.40
N SER A 68 -15.38 23.21 -1.84
CA SER A 68 -16.08 24.43 -1.40
C SER A 68 -17.24 24.14 -0.44
N PRO A 69 -17.75 25.14 0.31
CA PRO A 69 -19.00 25.02 1.05
C PRO A 69 -20.19 24.63 0.15
N GLU A 70 -20.26 25.19 -1.06
CA GLU A 70 -21.33 24.90 -2.03
C GLU A 70 -21.28 23.44 -2.46
N GLN A 71 -20.08 22.89 -2.66
CA GLN A 71 -19.94 21.48 -3.00
C GLN A 71 -20.24 20.56 -1.81
N ALA A 72 -19.93 20.95 -0.57
CA ALA A 72 -20.36 20.18 0.61
C ALA A 72 -21.89 20.06 0.68
N GLN A 73 -22.60 21.12 0.29
CA GLN A 73 -24.07 21.11 0.17
C GLN A 73 -24.55 20.20 -0.98
N VAL A 74 -23.86 20.17 -2.12
CA VAL A 74 -24.16 19.23 -3.22
C VAL A 74 -24.00 17.78 -2.75
N ASN A 75 -22.89 17.45 -2.07
CA ASN A 75 -22.67 16.11 -1.51
C ASN A 75 -23.78 15.74 -0.52
N PHE A 76 -24.16 16.68 0.36
CA PHE A 76 -25.27 16.49 1.30
C PHE A 76 -26.58 16.15 0.59
N GLU A 77 -26.96 16.92 -0.44
CA GLU A 77 -28.19 16.75 -1.21
C GLU A 77 -28.23 15.42 -1.96
N GLN A 78 -27.11 15.01 -2.55
CA GLN A 78 -27.01 13.79 -3.34
C GLN A 78 -26.97 12.53 -2.47
N GLU A 79 -26.27 12.56 -1.34
CA GLU A 79 -25.94 11.35 -0.57
C GLU A 79 -26.83 11.13 0.67
N LEU A 80 -27.23 12.21 1.37
CA LEU A 80 -27.82 12.11 2.71
C LEU A 80 -29.18 12.78 2.88
N ALA A 81 -29.49 13.84 2.14
CA ALA A 81 -30.70 14.63 2.34
C ALA A 81 -31.98 13.78 2.25
N LYS A 82 -32.01 12.82 1.31
CA LYS A 82 -33.14 11.90 1.08
C LYS A 82 -33.28 10.82 2.16
N ASN A 83 -32.25 10.57 2.97
CA ASN A 83 -32.35 9.59 4.05
C ASN A 83 -33.21 10.16 5.18
N LYS A 84 -34.30 9.45 5.51
CA LYS A 84 -35.29 9.93 6.48
C LYS A 84 -34.74 10.01 7.91
N ASN A 85 -33.85 9.10 8.27
CA ASN A 85 -33.29 8.98 9.62
C ASN A 85 -32.00 8.15 9.60
N PHE A 86 -31.39 7.96 10.77
CA PHE A 86 -30.18 7.14 10.95
C PHE A 86 -30.34 5.70 10.44
N GLU A 87 -31.46 5.03 10.73
CA GLU A 87 -31.68 3.64 10.33
C GLU A 87 -31.75 3.47 8.80
N ALA A 88 -32.31 4.44 8.08
CA ALA A 88 -32.28 4.44 6.61
C ALA A 88 -30.84 4.53 6.08
N THR A 89 -30.02 5.40 6.67
CA THR A 89 -28.60 5.53 6.30
C THR A 89 -27.82 4.25 6.60
N LYS A 90 -28.04 3.65 7.77
CA LYS A 90 -27.44 2.37 8.16
C LYS A 90 -27.82 1.23 7.21
N LYS A 91 -29.09 1.14 6.81
CA LYS A 91 -29.56 0.15 5.85
C LYS A 91 -28.90 0.32 4.49
N ASN A 92 -28.82 1.55 3.97
CA ASN A 92 -28.15 1.83 2.70
C ASN A 92 -26.66 1.44 2.74
N ALA A 93 -25.95 1.76 3.84
CA ALA A 93 -24.56 1.36 4.03
C ALA A 93 -24.40 -0.18 4.09
N PHE A 94 -25.32 -0.87 4.78
CA PHE A 94 -25.36 -2.33 4.82
C PHE A 94 -25.53 -2.94 3.42
N GLU A 95 -26.41 -2.39 2.59
CA GLU A 95 -26.62 -2.86 1.21
C GLU A 95 -25.38 -2.64 0.33
N VAL A 96 -24.71 -1.49 0.46
CA VAL A 96 -23.45 -1.19 -0.25
C VAL A 96 -22.36 -2.19 0.12
N TRP A 97 -22.15 -2.43 1.42
CA TRP A 97 -21.14 -3.38 1.88
C TRP A 97 -21.47 -4.81 1.48
N ASN A 98 -22.71 -5.27 1.64
CA ASN A 98 -23.08 -6.62 1.21
C ASN A 98 -22.91 -6.83 -0.29
N LYS A 99 -23.22 -5.84 -1.12
CA LYS A 99 -22.97 -5.94 -2.56
C LYS A 99 -21.48 -6.12 -2.88
N LEU A 100 -20.59 -5.46 -2.14
CA LEU A 100 -19.15 -5.60 -2.30
C LEU A 100 -18.65 -6.95 -1.77
N LEU A 101 -19.03 -7.33 -0.56
CA LEU A 101 -18.60 -8.57 0.07
C LEU A 101 -19.12 -9.81 -0.69
N ASN A 102 -20.31 -9.75 -1.30
CA ASN A 102 -20.86 -10.82 -2.13
C ASN A 102 -20.16 -11.01 -3.49
N ARG A 103 -19.14 -10.20 -3.82
CA ARG A 103 -18.27 -10.48 -4.98
C ARG A 103 -17.39 -11.70 -4.76
N VAL A 104 -17.21 -12.12 -3.50
CA VAL A 104 -16.53 -13.37 -3.19
C VAL A 104 -17.35 -14.14 -2.16
N LEU A 105 -17.95 -15.24 -2.59
CA LEU A 105 -18.75 -16.11 -1.73
C LEU A 105 -17.92 -17.31 -1.30
N VAL A 106 -17.68 -17.44 0.01
CA VAL A 106 -16.98 -18.59 0.60
C VAL A 106 -17.96 -19.56 1.27
N GLU A 107 -17.77 -20.85 1.03
CA GLU A 107 -18.60 -21.93 1.58
C GLU A 107 -17.73 -22.98 2.28
N GLY A 108 -18.25 -23.51 3.39
CA GLY A 108 -17.49 -24.31 4.35
C GLY A 108 -16.61 -23.44 5.26
N GLY A 109 -15.63 -24.05 5.92
CA GLY A 109 -14.84 -23.43 7.00
C GLY A 109 -15.64 -23.21 8.29
N THR A 110 -14.94 -22.74 9.34
CA THR A 110 -15.55 -22.34 10.61
C THR A 110 -16.15 -20.94 10.52
N GLU A 111 -17.02 -20.57 11.47
CA GLU A 111 -17.53 -19.20 11.55
C GLU A 111 -16.41 -18.18 11.83
N ASP A 112 -15.37 -18.57 12.57
CA ASP A 112 -14.20 -17.72 12.82
C ASP A 112 -13.38 -17.49 11.54
N GLU A 113 -13.20 -18.51 10.69
CA GLU A 113 -12.54 -18.37 9.38
C GLU A 113 -13.33 -17.43 8.47
N LYS A 114 -14.67 -17.57 8.42
CA LYS A 114 -15.53 -16.67 7.65
C LYS A 114 -15.49 -15.24 8.19
N ALA A 115 -15.57 -15.07 9.50
CA ALA A 115 -15.50 -13.75 10.14
C ALA A 115 -14.15 -13.07 9.85
N THR A 116 -13.06 -13.83 9.91
CA THR A 116 -11.71 -13.34 9.57
C THR A 116 -11.64 -12.94 8.10
N PHE A 117 -12.13 -13.80 7.20
CA PHE A 117 -12.15 -13.52 5.76
C PHE A 117 -12.93 -12.26 5.40
N TYR A 118 -14.17 -12.11 5.88
CA TYR A 118 -14.96 -10.93 5.55
C TYR A 118 -14.48 -9.67 6.28
N SER A 119 -13.81 -9.79 7.43
CA SER A 119 -13.14 -8.66 8.09
C SER A 119 -11.92 -8.17 7.30
N CYS A 120 -11.10 -9.09 6.80
CA CYS A 120 -10.01 -8.77 5.89
C CYS A 120 -10.56 -8.19 4.58
N MET A 121 -11.61 -8.79 4.02
CA MET A 121 -12.23 -8.29 2.80
C MET A 121 -12.79 -6.87 2.99
N PHE A 122 -13.36 -6.53 4.15
CA PHE A 122 -13.72 -5.15 4.48
C PHE A 122 -12.49 -4.22 4.48
N ARG A 123 -11.42 -4.58 5.19
CA ARG A 123 -10.19 -3.76 5.33
C ARG A 123 -9.46 -3.55 4.00
N ALA A 124 -9.37 -4.59 3.16
CA ALA A 124 -8.80 -4.55 1.81
C ALA A 124 -9.50 -3.54 0.86
N ASN A 125 -10.66 -3.02 1.25
CA ASN A 125 -11.55 -2.21 0.42
C ASN A 125 -11.80 -0.79 0.98
N LEU A 126 -11.04 -0.38 2.00
CA LEU A 126 -11.10 0.97 2.55
C LEU A 126 -10.18 1.95 1.79
N PHE A 127 -8.99 1.47 1.44
CA PHE A 127 -7.98 2.24 0.74
C PHE A 127 -7.78 1.71 -0.69
N SER A 128 -7.37 2.55 -1.64
CA SER A 128 -7.26 4.00 -1.51
C SER A 128 -8.62 4.68 -1.46
N ARG A 129 -8.75 5.78 -0.70
CA ARG A 129 -10.02 6.51 -0.66
C ARG A 129 -10.23 7.29 -1.95
N LYS A 130 -11.49 7.44 -2.34
CA LYS A 130 -11.89 8.44 -3.35
C LYS A 130 -11.55 9.82 -2.82
N PHE A 131 -10.91 10.63 -3.65
CA PHE A 131 -10.58 12.03 -3.38
C PHE A 131 -11.12 12.96 -4.47
N TYR A 132 -12.15 12.48 -5.18
CA TYR A 132 -12.96 13.24 -6.11
C TYR A 132 -14.40 13.31 -5.59
N GLU A 133 -15.10 14.33 -6.05
CA GLU A 133 -16.48 14.62 -5.74
C GLU A 133 -17.28 14.71 -7.05
N LEU A 134 -18.60 14.66 -6.97
CA LEU A 134 -19.47 14.76 -8.14
C LEU A 134 -20.15 16.13 -8.17
N ASP A 135 -20.09 16.83 -9.30
CA ASP A 135 -20.84 18.07 -9.46
C ASP A 135 -22.36 17.83 -9.51
N LYS A 136 -23.15 18.90 -9.69
CA LYS A 136 -24.62 18.82 -9.77
C LYS A 136 -25.11 17.97 -10.95
N GLN A 137 -24.28 17.76 -11.97
CA GLN A 137 -24.57 16.96 -13.16
C GLN A 137 -24.05 15.52 -13.03
N GLY A 138 -23.38 15.18 -11.92
CA GLY A 138 -22.79 13.86 -11.69
C GLY A 138 -21.43 13.67 -12.35
N LYS A 139 -20.76 14.73 -12.82
CA LYS A 139 -19.42 14.66 -13.40
C LYS A 139 -18.36 14.68 -12.28
N PRO A 140 -17.32 13.84 -12.35
CA PRO A 140 -16.29 13.79 -11.33
C PRO A 140 -15.29 14.95 -11.49
N TYR A 141 -14.90 15.54 -10.37
CA TYR A 141 -13.87 16.56 -10.28
C TYR A 141 -13.30 16.61 -8.85
N TYR A 142 -12.14 17.23 -8.65
CA TYR A 142 -11.43 17.17 -7.37
C TYR A 142 -10.61 18.41 -7.08
N TYR A 143 -10.41 18.66 -5.79
CA TYR A 143 -9.30 19.47 -5.29
C TYR A 143 -8.02 18.63 -5.32
N SER A 144 -6.96 19.11 -5.99
CA SER A 144 -5.68 18.43 -6.01
C SER A 144 -4.94 18.63 -4.68
N PRO A 145 -4.60 17.55 -3.96
CA PRO A 145 -3.77 17.66 -2.77
C PRO A 145 -2.30 17.89 -3.10
N TYR A 146 -1.95 18.09 -4.38
CA TYR A 146 -0.57 18.28 -4.85
C TYR A 146 -0.32 19.71 -5.28
N ASP A 147 -1.19 20.29 -6.11
CA ASP A 147 -1.02 21.67 -6.63
C ASP A 147 -2.06 22.68 -6.12
N GLY A 148 -3.04 22.23 -5.32
CA GLY A 148 -4.05 23.07 -4.69
C GLY A 148 -5.14 23.57 -5.66
N LYS A 149 -5.19 23.07 -6.89
CA LYS A 149 -6.17 23.49 -7.92
C LYS A 149 -7.34 22.52 -8.01
N ILE A 150 -8.44 23.02 -8.57
CA ILE A 150 -9.59 22.20 -8.93
C ILE A 150 -9.39 21.64 -10.34
N ASN A 151 -9.57 20.33 -10.50
CA ASN A 151 -9.37 19.61 -11.75
C ASN A 151 -10.56 18.70 -12.05
N ASP A 152 -10.87 18.53 -13.33
CA ASP A 152 -11.83 17.52 -13.79
C ASP A 152 -11.26 16.10 -13.62
N GLY A 153 -12.14 15.11 -13.43
CA GLY A 153 -11.78 13.71 -13.43
C GLY A 153 -11.71 13.09 -12.03
N TYR A 154 -10.91 12.04 -11.91
CA TYR A 154 -10.82 11.22 -10.70
C TYR A 154 -9.50 11.47 -9.98
N MET A 155 -9.55 11.40 -8.65
CA MET A 155 -8.38 11.44 -7.78
C MET A 155 -8.57 10.47 -6.63
N TYR A 156 -7.48 9.85 -6.20
CA TYR A 156 -7.43 8.94 -5.07
C TYR A 156 -6.16 9.24 -4.25
N THR A 157 -6.20 8.89 -2.97
CA THR A 157 -5.09 9.15 -2.03
C THR A 157 -5.17 8.20 -0.84
N ASP A 158 -4.25 8.37 0.11
CA ASP A 158 -4.14 7.65 1.39
C ASP A 158 -3.66 6.23 1.16
N ASN A 159 -2.48 6.13 0.53
CA ASN A 159 -1.90 4.84 0.19
C ASN A 159 -0.38 4.90 0.15
N GLY A 160 0.24 3.82 0.61
CA GLY A 160 1.66 3.54 0.50
C GLY A 160 1.91 2.40 -0.46
N PHE A 161 2.51 2.68 -1.61
CA PHE A 161 2.70 1.67 -2.64
C PHE A 161 3.76 0.64 -2.27
N TRP A 162 4.69 0.93 -1.35
CA TRP A 162 5.61 -0.09 -0.82
C TRP A 162 4.88 -1.25 -0.12
N ASP A 163 3.72 -0.94 0.45
CA ASP A 163 2.81 -1.91 1.04
C ASP A 163 1.96 -2.58 -0.03
N THR A 164 1.15 -1.78 -0.72
CA THR A 164 -0.06 -2.26 -1.39
C THR A 164 0.15 -2.83 -2.79
N PHE A 165 1.31 -2.62 -3.41
CA PHE A 165 1.60 -3.19 -4.73
C PHE A 165 1.55 -4.72 -4.72
N ARG A 166 1.85 -5.33 -3.57
CA ARG A 166 2.09 -6.76 -3.40
C ARG A 166 0.81 -7.59 -3.44
N GLY A 167 -0.24 -7.14 -2.74
CA GLY A 167 -1.49 -7.89 -2.59
C GLY A 167 -2.75 -7.06 -2.82
N GLN A 168 -2.80 -5.82 -2.34
CA GLN A 168 -4.01 -4.99 -2.38
C GLN A 168 -4.39 -4.55 -3.81
N PHE A 169 -3.45 -4.01 -4.58
CA PHE A 169 -3.71 -3.66 -5.97
C PHE A 169 -3.94 -4.89 -6.87
N PRO A 170 -3.20 -6.01 -6.70
CA PRO A 170 -3.52 -7.27 -7.37
C PRO A 170 -4.91 -7.83 -7.06
N LEU A 171 -5.41 -7.69 -5.83
CA LEU A 171 -6.79 -8.05 -5.49
C LEU A 171 -7.78 -7.09 -6.16
N SER A 172 -7.46 -5.80 -6.21
CA SER A 172 -8.28 -4.77 -6.88
C SER A 172 -8.37 -4.98 -8.39
N ASN A 173 -7.34 -5.52 -9.03
CA ASN A 173 -7.39 -5.93 -10.44
C ASN A 173 -8.47 -7.01 -10.71
N ILE A 174 -8.72 -7.89 -9.73
CA ILE A 174 -9.78 -8.91 -9.83
C ILE A 174 -11.14 -8.29 -9.51
N LEU A 175 -11.24 -7.60 -8.37
CA LEU A 175 -12.54 -7.25 -7.80
C LEU A 175 -13.07 -5.90 -8.28
N HIS A 176 -12.20 -4.96 -8.66
CA HIS A 176 -12.55 -3.56 -8.95
C HIS A 176 -11.94 -3.01 -10.24
N PRO A 177 -11.99 -3.71 -11.39
CA PRO A 177 -11.25 -3.32 -12.59
C PRO A 177 -11.58 -1.91 -13.10
N GLU A 178 -12.83 -1.46 -12.98
CA GLU A 178 -13.23 -0.11 -13.37
C GLU A 178 -12.63 0.97 -12.45
N MET A 179 -12.67 0.76 -11.13
CA MET A 179 -12.06 1.67 -10.16
C MET A 179 -10.55 1.72 -10.34
N GLN A 180 -9.94 0.55 -10.52
CA GLN A 180 -8.52 0.42 -10.77
C GLN A 180 -8.09 1.23 -12.00
N GLY A 181 -8.85 1.15 -13.09
CA GLY A 181 -8.57 1.94 -14.28
C GLY A 181 -8.60 3.45 -14.03
N ARG A 182 -9.61 3.93 -13.29
CA ARG A 182 -9.69 5.33 -12.86
C ARG A 182 -8.50 5.72 -11.99
N TYR A 183 -8.08 4.83 -11.08
CA TYR A 183 -6.93 5.04 -10.22
C TYR A 183 -5.65 5.21 -11.05
N MET A 184 -5.39 4.33 -12.01
CA MET A 184 -4.19 4.39 -12.85
C MET A 184 -4.10 5.70 -13.63
N GLN A 185 -5.22 6.18 -14.19
CA GLN A 185 -5.26 7.49 -14.83
C GLN A 185 -5.01 8.62 -13.80
N SER A 186 -5.65 8.56 -12.62
CA SER A 186 -5.45 9.56 -11.57
C SER A 186 -4.01 9.63 -11.07
N LEU A 187 -3.28 8.50 -11.08
CA LEU A 187 -1.88 8.43 -10.68
C LEU A 187 -0.98 9.20 -11.66
N LEU A 188 -1.29 9.16 -12.96
CA LEU A 188 -0.59 9.98 -13.96
C LEU A 188 -0.93 11.47 -13.80
N ASP A 189 -2.17 11.79 -13.45
CA ASP A 189 -2.57 13.17 -13.21
C ASP A 189 -1.91 13.73 -11.93
N ALA A 190 -1.85 12.91 -10.88
CA ALA A 190 -1.12 13.23 -9.66
C ALA A 190 0.38 13.45 -9.93
N GLN A 191 1.02 12.61 -10.75
CA GLN A 191 2.43 12.80 -11.14
C GLN A 191 2.65 14.13 -11.85
N LYS A 192 1.75 14.54 -12.76
CA LYS A 192 1.87 15.85 -13.43
C LYS A 192 1.69 17.03 -12.47
N GLN A 193 0.81 16.88 -11.48
CA GLN A 193 0.51 17.94 -10.50
C GLN A 193 1.59 18.05 -9.43
N ALA A 194 2.14 16.93 -8.99
CA ALA A 194 3.17 16.87 -7.95
C ALA A 194 4.60 17.00 -8.52
N GLY A 195 4.83 16.59 -9.77
CA GLY A 195 6.15 16.47 -10.40
C GLY A 195 6.74 15.05 -10.31
N PHE A 196 6.42 14.31 -9.25
CA PHE A 196 6.77 12.89 -9.06
C PHE A 196 5.52 12.09 -8.68
N PHE A 197 5.57 10.77 -8.84
CA PHE A 197 4.52 9.88 -8.36
C PHE A 197 4.42 9.97 -6.82
N PRO A 198 3.21 10.16 -6.28
CA PRO A 198 2.97 10.21 -4.84
C PRO A 198 2.89 8.80 -4.26
N THR A 199 4.00 8.06 -4.31
CA THR A 199 4.10 6.65 -3.88
C THR A 199 3.72 6.42 -2.43
N TRP A 200 3.78 7.46 -1.60
CA TRP A 200 3.14 7.50 -0.29
C TRP A 200 2.37 8.82 -0.17
N SER A 201 1.05 8.75 -0.03
CA SER A 201 0.14 9.91 -0.03
C SER A 201 -0.79 9.94 1.19
N ASN A 202 -0.97 11.10 1.83
CA ASN A 202 -2.01 11.35 2.86
C ASN A 202 -2.22 12.86 3.19
N PRO A 203 -3.11 13.59 2.49
CA PRO A 203 -3.52 13.32 1.12
C PRO A 203 -2.46 13.74 0.08
N GLY A 204 -1.51 14.61 0.46
CA GLY A 204 -0.37 14.96 -0.39
C GLY A 204 0.78 13.98 -0.21
N MET A 205 1.84 14.15 -1.02
CA MET A 205 2.98 13.23 -1.06
C MET A 205 3.89 13.38 0.17
N SER A 206 4.18 12.31 0.92
CA SER A 206 5.03 12.37 2.12
C SER A 206 6.47 11.85 1.94
N GLY A 207 6.72 11.02 0.91
CA GLY A 207 8.03 10.42 0.64
C GLY A 207 8.45 9.32 1.64
N VAL A 208 7.50 8.81 2.43
CA VAL A 208 7.72 7.72 3.40
C VAL A 208 7.98 6.39 2.66
N MET A 209 8.74 5.50 3.29
CA MET A 209 9.27 4.25 2.74
C MET A 209 10.19 4.43 1.53
N ILE A 210 10.40 3.35 0.76
CA ILE A 210 11.31 3.25 -0.38
C ILE A 210 10.59 2.74 -1.63
N GLY A 211 11.33 2.66 -2.75
CA GLY A 211 10.84 2.08 -4.00
C GLY A 211 10.07 3.06 -4.87
N ASN A 212 9.86 2.72 -6.14
CA ASN A 212 9.05 3.48 -7.10
C ASN A 212 7.91 2.62 -7.65
N HIS A 213 7.19 1.97 -6.75
CA HIS A 213 6.20 0.94 -7.06
C HIS A 213 4.96 1.43 -7.83
N ALA A 214 4.83 2.73 -8.10
CA ALA A 214 3.80 3.25 -9.00
C ALA A 214 3.83 2.55 -10.38
N ILE A 215 5.02 2.21 -10.90
CA ILE A 215 5.13 1.48 -12.16
C ILE A 215 4.65 0.04 -12.07
N SER A 216 4.77 -0.60 -10.90
CA SER A 216 4.24 -1.94 -10.65
C SER A 216 2.72 -1.92 -10.80
N LEU A 217 2.03 -0.98 -10.14
CA LEU A 217 0.57 -0.80 -10.26
C LEU A 217 0.14 -0.61 -11.72
N LEU A 218 0.78 0.32 -12.43
CA LEU A 218 0.46 0.65 -13.83
C LEU A 218 0.66 -0.58 -14.74
N THR A 219 1.78 -1.28 -14.58
CA THR A 219 2.11 -2.46 -15.38
C THR A 219 1.19 -3.63 -15.07
N ASP A 220 0.93 -3.90 -13.78
CA ASP A 220 0.07 -5.00 -13.34
C ASP A 220 -1.38 -4.82 -13.84
N ALA A 221 -1.89 -3.58 -13.79
CA ALA A 221 -3.18 -3.25 -14.39
C ALA A 221 -3.17 -3.49 -15.91
N TRP A 222 -2.13 -3.02 -16.61
CA TRP A 222 -2.05 -3.13 -18.07
C TRP A 222 -2.01 -4.57 -18.58
N ILE A 223 -1.16 -5.39 -17.96
CA ILE A 223 -0.99 -6.80 -18.36
C ILE A 223 -2.24 -7.63 -18.07
N LYS A 224 -2.99 -7.27 -17.01
CA LYS A 224 -4.28 -7.87 -16.65
C LYS A 224 -5.48 -7.26 -17.39
N GLY A 225 -5.23 -6.43 -18.41
CA GLY A 225 -6.26 -5.94 -19.34
C GLY A 225 -6.92 -4.61 -18.97
N ILE A 226 -6.50 -3.97 -17.87
CA ILE A 226 -7.01 -2.66 -17.44
C ILE A 226 -6.17 -1.57 -18.11
N ARG A 227 -6.59 -1.15 -19.31
CA ARG A 227 -5.82 -0.28 -20.23
C ARG A 227 -6.43 1.10 -20.43
N SER A 228 -6.90 1.72 -19.35
CA SER A 228 -7.65 2.99 -19.36
C SER A 228 -6.77 4.25 -19.27
N PHE A 229 -5.45 4.09 -19.29
CA PHE A 229 -4.47 5.18 -19.23
C PHE A 229 -3.50 5.10 -20.43
N ASN A 230 -2.75 6.16 -20.68
CA ASN A 230 -1.75 6.17 -21.75
C ASN A 230 -0.42 5.54 -21.27
N PRO A 231 0.06 4.44 -21.88
CA PRO A 231 1.26 3.76 -21.42
C PRO A 231 2.56 4.53 -21.69
N ASP A 232 2.64 5.32 -22.77
CA ASP A 232 3.81 6.17 -23.04
C ASP A 232 3.94 7.26 -21.98
N SER A 233 2.81 7.80 -21.49
CA SER A 233 2.79 8.75 -20.38
C SER A 233 3.28 8.09 -19.09
N ALA A 234 2.88 6.85 -18.82
CA ALA A 234 3.36 6.07 -17.68
C ALA A 234 4.87 5.82 -17.75
N LEU A 235 5.38 5.34 -18.89
CA LEU A 235 6.81 5.09 -19.08
C LEU A 235 7.64 6.37 -19.01
N LYS A 236 7.14 7.47 -19.59
CA LYS A 236 7.79 8.78 -19.50
C LYS A 236 7.85 9.31 -18.08
N ALA A 237 6.75 9.23 -17.34
CA ALA A 237 6.68 9.63 -15.94
C ALA A 237 7.62 8.78 -15.09
N TYR A 238 7.63 7.46 -15.29
CA TYR A 238 8.55 6.57 -14.59
C TYR A 238 10.01 6.85 -14.94
N TYR A 239 10.33 7.11 -16.20
CA TYR A 239 11.68 7.51 -16.59
C TYR A 239 12.14 8.80 -15.89
N HIS A 240 11.21 9.73 -15.64
CA HIS A 240 11.49 10.90 -14.82
C HIS A 240 11.84 10.50 -13.37
N GLU A 241 11.09 9.60 -12.73
CA GLU A 241 11.41 9.08 -11.39
C GLU A 241 12.84 8.53 -11.33
N VAL A 242 13.19 7.66 -12.27
CA VAL A 242 14.44 6.90 -12.20
C VAL A 242 15.67 7.71 -12.59
N THR A 243 15.51 8.89 -13.19
CA THR A 243 16.61 9.77 -13.61
C THR A 243 16.71 11.05 -12.79
N ASN A 244 15.92 11.19 -11.71
CA ASN A 244 15.92 12.36 -10.86
C ASN A 244 15.85 11.98 -9.39
N LYS A 245 16.47 12.80 -8.55
CA LYS A 245 16.25 12.72 -7.10
C LYS A 245 14.92 13.40 -6.79
N GLY A 246 14.05 12.74 -6.04
CA GLY A 246 12.81 13.34 -5.57
C GLY A 246 13.03 14.47 -4.58
N PHE A 247 11.95 15.15 -4.19
CA PHE A 247 12.03 16.33 -3.33
C PHE A 247 12.46 15.99 -1.90
N TYR A 248 12.02 14.84 -1.39
CA TYR A 248 12.26 14.40 -0.01
C TYR A 248 11.93 12.92 0.16
N GLY A 249 12.51 12.29 1.18
CA GLY A 249 12.21 10.89 1.50
C GLY A 249 12.85 9.90 0.52
N GLY A 250 12.39 8.64 0.57
CA GLY A 250 13.00 7.52 -0.16
C GLY A 250 12.18 6.98 -1.34
N SER A 251 10.92 7.40 -1.46
CA SER A 251 9.94 6.77 -2.36
C SER A 251 9.47 7.63 -3.53
N ASN A 252 9.75 8.95 -3.53
CA ASN A 252 9.60 9.79 -4.73
C ASN A 252 10.95 9.99 -5.41
N GLY A 253 10.99 9.82 -6.73
CA GLY A 253 12.23 9.71 -7.49
C GLY A 253 13.15 8.60 -6.97
N ARG A 254 14.43 8.63 -7.37
CA ARG A 254 15.44 7.69 -6.89
C ARG A 254 16.60 8.39 -6.19
N ASP A 255 16.76 8.12 -4.90
CA ASP A 255 18.00 8.47 -4.21
C ASP A 255 19.13 7.54 -4.69
N GLY A 256 20.29 8.09 -5.03
CA GLY A 256 21.40 7.30 -5.59
C GLY A 256 21.17 6.79 -7.01
N TRP A 257 20.28 7.42 -7.79
CA TRP A 257 19.96 6.97 -9.14
C TRP A 257 21.16 6.89 -10.07
N LYS A 258 22.12 7.82 -9.95
CA LYS A 258 23.33 7.84 -10.78
C LYS A 258 24.18 6.61 -10.52
N GLU A 259 24.41 6.29 -9.26
CA GLU A 259 25.17 5.11 -8.84
C GLU A 259 24.42 3.85 -9.23
N TYR A 260 23.10 3.79 -9.06
CA TYR A 260 22.29 2.67 -9.51
C TYR A 260 22.44 2.41 -11.02
N PHE A 261 22.40 3.45 -11.86
CA PHE A 261 22.59 3.31 -13.31
C PHE A 261 24.03 2.99 -13.73
N THR A 262 25.03 3.54 -13.03
CA THR A 262 26.45 3.41 -13.44
C THR A 262 27.17 2.23 -12.81
N LYS A 263 26.82 1.85 -11.57
CA LYS A 263 27.41 0.74 -10.81
C LYS A 263 26.51 -0.49 -10.75
N GLY A 264 25.22 -0.33 -11.06
CA GLY A 264 24.23 -1.40 -10.95
C GLY A 264 23.74 -1.67 -9.52
N TYR A 265 24.09 -0.81 -8.55
CA TYR A 265 23.60 -0.86 -7.17
C TYR A 265 23.80 0.51 -6.50
N ILE A 266 23.05 0.76 -5.44
CA ILE A 266 23.24 1.93 -4.58
C ILE A 266 24.29 1.59 -3.52
N PRO A 267 25.39 2.36 -3.41
CA PRO A 267 26.38 2.14 -2.37
C PRO A 267 25.82 2.36 -0.96
N TYR A 268 26.20 1.47 -0.05
CA TYR A 268 26.01 1.66 1.39
C TYR A 268 26.89 2.82 1.90
N GLY A 269 26.30 3.70 2.70
CA GLY A 269 26.95 4.89 3.23
C GLY A 269 25.93 6.00 3.46
N ASP A 270 26.09 7.12 2.76
CA ASP A 270 25.24 8.31 2.87
C ASP A 270 23.77 8.06 2.51
N ILE A 271 23.52 7.08 1.64
CA ILE A 271 22.16 6.69 1.26
C ILE A 271 21.74 5.51 2.14
N HIS A 272 20.80 5.80 3.03
CA HIS A 272 20.16 4.80 3.88
C HIS A 272 19.41 3.76 3.03
N GLU A 273 19.34 2.52 3.53
CA GLU A 273 18.51 1.44 2.98
C GLU A 273 18.90 1.06 1.53
N SER A 274 20.16 1.26 1.20
CA SER A 274 20.74 1.13 -0.15
C SER A 274 20.53 -0.24 -0.80
N THR A 275 20.67 -1.34 -0.06
CA THR A 275 20.47 -2.69 -0.61
C THR A 275 18.98 -2.97 -0.84
N ALA A 276 18.11 -2.60 0.09
CA ALA A 276 16.66 -2.72 -0.09
C ALA A 276 16.18 -1.91 -1.31
N LYS A 277 16.59 -0.64 -1.42
CA LYS A 277 16.32 0.20 -2.60
C LYS A 277 16.83 -0.43 -3.89
N THR A 278 18.04 -1.00 -3.89
CA THR A 278 18.60 -1.66 -5.10
C THR A 278 17.72 -2.83 -5.56
N LEU A 279 17.21 -3.64 -4.62
CA LEU A 279 16.36 -4.79 -4.90
C LEU A 279 14.98 -4.35 -5.41
N GLU A 280 14.34 -3.41 -4.71
CA GLU A 280 13.03 -2.89 -5.09
C GLU A 280 13.08 -2.16 -6.45
N TYR A 281 14.13 -1.38 -6.71
CA TYR A 281 14.33 -0.73 -8.03
C TYR A 281 14.55 -1.73 -9.16
N ALA A 282 15.23 -2.85 -8.91
CA ALA A 282 15.40 -3.89 -9.93
C ALA A 282 14.06 -4.55 -10.30
N TYR A 283 13.18 -4.74 -9.32
CA TYR A 283 11.81 -5.19 -9.57
C TYR A 283 10.98 -4.13 -10.31
N ASP A 284 11.03 -2.86 -9.88
CA ASP A 284 10.29 -1.79 -10.54
C ASP A 284 10.73 -1.61 -12.01
N ASP A 285 12.04 -1.75 -12.29
CA ASP A 285 12.59 -1.70 -13.65
C ASP A 285 12.12 -2.90 -14.49
N PHE A 286 11.91 -4.08 -13.89
CA PHE A 286 11.24 -5.19 -14.58
C PHE A 286 9.82 -4.83 -14.99
N CYS A 287 9.04 -4.17 -14.12
CA CYS A 287 7.68 -3.72 -14.47
C CYS A 287 7.71 -2.72 -15.63
N ALA A 288 8.62 -1.75 -15.60
CA ALA A 288 8.80 -0.80 -16.70
C ALA A 288 9.19 -1.49 -18.01
N TYR A 289 10.10 -2.47 -17.95
CA TYR A 289 10.46 -3.31 -19.10
C TYR A 289 9.26 -4.07 -19.65
N GLN A 290 8.41 -4.66 -18.80
CA GLN A 290 7.20 -5.35 -19.23
C GLN A 290 6.23 -4.41 -19.93
N LEU A 291 5.95 -3.24 -19.34
CA LEU A 291 5.06 -2.26 -19.96
C LEU A 291 5.60 -1.78 -21.32
N ALA A 292 6.89 -1.46 -21.39
CA ALA A 292 7.55 -1.05 -22.63
C ALA A 292 7.48 -2.14 -23.71
N LYS A 293 7.75 -3.39 -23.35
CA LYS A 293 7.65 -4.55 -24.25
C LYS A 293 6.22 -4.75 -24.75
N LEU A 294 5.23 -4.71 -23.86
CA LEU A 294 3.80 -4.89 -24.21
C LEU A 294 3.25 -3.78 -25.11
N THR A 295 3.88 -2.61 -25.10
CA THR A 295 3.44 -1.42 -25.83
C THR A 295 4.31 -1.12 -27.05
N GLY A 296 5.35 -1.92 -27.29
CA GLY A 296 6.28 -1.75 -28.41
C GLY A 296 7.23 -0.56 -28.26
N ASN A 297 7.40 -0.03 -27.05
CA ASN A 297 8.28 1.11 -26.80
C ASN A 297 9.73 0.68 -26.61
N LYS A 298 10.46 0.58 -27.74
CA LYS A 298 11.82 0.00 -27.76
C LYS A 298 12.84 0.79 -26.93
N PHE A 299 12.69 2.13 -26.86
CA PHE A 299 13.59 2.98 -26.08
C PHE A 299 13.59 2.61 -24.60
N TYR A 300 12.41 2.52 -23.98
CA TYR A 300 12.29 2.15 -22.57
C TYR A 300 12.59 0.67 -22.34
N GLU A 301 12.21 -0.21 -23.28
CA GLU A 301 12.55 -1.64 -23.21
C GLU A 301 14.07 -1.83 -23.08
N ASP A 302 14.86 -1.17 -23.93
CA ASP A 302 16.33 -1.32 -23.95
C ASP A 302 17.02 -0.71 -22.71
N ILE A 303 16.44 0.35 -22.14
CA ILE A 303 16.94 0.92 -20.88
C ILE A 303 16.74 -0.09 -19.75
N PHE A 304 15.52 -0.58 -19.57
CA PHE A 304 15.13 -1.33 -18.37
C PHE A 304 15.48 -2.82 -18.43
N ALA A 305 15.66 -3.39 -19.63
CA ALA A 305 16.12 -4.77 -19.81
C ALA A 305 17.46 -5.07 -19.11
N ARG A 306 18.33 -4.06 -18.97
CA ARG A 306 19.62 -4.19 -18.28
C ARG A 306 19.48 -4.07 -16.77
N GLN A 307 18.70 -3.10 -16.31
CA GLN A 307 18.63 -2.74 -14.89
C GLN A 307 17.86 -3.75 -14.05
N MET A 308 16.91 -4.49 -14.64
CA MET A 308 16.13 -5.50 -13.91
C MET A 308 16.98 -6.60 -13.27
N TYR A 309 18.24 -6.79 -13.69
CA TYR A 309 19.15 -7.78 -13.11
C TYR A 309 20.08 -7.22 -12.01
N ASN A 310 19.92 -5.96 -11.61
CA ASN A 310 20.79 -5.30 -10.63
C ASN A 310 20.76 -5.95 -9.24
N TYR A 311 19.74 -6.75 -8.91
CA TYR A 311 19.71 -7.56 -7.69
C TYR A 311 20.96 -8.44 -7.52
N LYS A 312 21.57 -8.89 -8.63
CA LYS A 312 22.81 -9.70 -8.63
C LYS A 312 23.99 -8.94 -8.03
N ASN A 313 24.00 -7.61 -8.15
CA ASN A 313 25.13 -6.77 -7.72
C ASN A 313 25.19 -6.58 -6.20
N VAL A 314 24.15 -6.96 -5.47
CA VAL A 314 24.10 -6.90 -4.01
C VAL A 314 24.01 -8.27 -3.37
N PHE A 315 24.06 -9.35 -4.15
CA PHE A 315 24.11 -10.72 -3.65
C PHE A 315 25.56 -11.19 -3.45
N ASP A 316 25.92 -11.52 -2.21
CA ASP A 316 27.24 -12.08 -1.89
C ASP A 316 27.15 -13.61 -1.83
N GLU A 317 27.65 -14.28 -2.87
CA GLU A 317 27.66 -15.74 -2.98
C GLU A 317 28.43 -16.43 -1.84
N LYS A 318 29.41 -15.76 -1.21
CA LYS A 318 30.22 -16.35 -0.13
C LYS A 318 29.43 -16.57 1.15
N VAL A 319 28.54 -15.63 1.47
CA VAL A 319 27.64 -15.75 2.64
C VAL A 319 26.23 -16.19 2.25
N ASN A 320 25.92 -16.21 0.95
CA ASN A 320 24.62 -16.60 0.40
C ASN A 320 23.47 -15.66 0.83
N PHE A 321 23.73 -14.36 0.89
CA PHE A 321 22.75 -13.32 1.25
C PHE A 321 22.96 -12.06 0.44
N VAL A 322 21.90 -11.25 0.34
CA VAL A 322 22.07 -9.85 -0.05
C VAL A 322 22.79 -9.08 1.05
N ARG A 323 23.66 -8.14 0.67
CA ARG A 323 24.52 -7.38 1.59
C ARG A 323 24.68 -5.92 1.16
N GLY A 324 24.92 -5.07 2.15
CA GLY A 324 25.41 -3.71 1.91
C GLY A 324 26.74 -3.75 1.15
N ARG A 325 26.79 -3.05 0.02
CA ARG A 325 27.97 -2.97 -0.85
C ARG A 325 28.50 -1.54 -0.87
N LEU A 326 29.77 -1.36 -0.57
CA LEU A 326 30.42 -0.05 -0.45
C LEU A 326 30.66 0.58 -1.83
N ALA A 327 30.95 1.88 -1.84
CA ALA A 327 31.18 2.64 -3.08
C ALA A 327 32.39 2.15 -3.89
N ASN A 328 33.38 1.54 -3.23
CA ASN A 328 34.57 0.94 -3.83
C ASN A 328 34.35 -0.50 -4.35
N GLY A 329 33.15 -1.07 -4.21
CA GLY A 329 32.81 -2.41 -4.68
C GLY A 329 32.96 -3.51 -3.63
N GLU A 330 33.58 -3.23 -2.48
CA GLU A 330 33.72 -4.17 -1.37
C GLU A 330 32.41 -4.35 -0.60
N TRP A 331 32.28 -5.45 0.14
CA TRP A 331 31.13 -5.68 1.02
C TRP A 331 31.29 -4.94 2.34
N LYS A 332 30.18 -4.46 2.94
CA LYS A 332 30.16 -3.94 4.32
C LYS A 332 30.79 -5.01 5.24
N PRO A 333 31.82 -4.68 6.05
CA PRO A 333 32.45 -5.62 6.96
C PRO A 333 31.52 -6.01 8.11
N ASN A 334 31.89 -7.04 8.88
CA ASN A 334 31.14 -7.53 10.05
C ASN A 334 29.68 -7.88 9.72
N PHE A 335 29.49 -8.61 8.63
CA PHE A 335 28.16 -9.02 8.20
C PHE A 335 27.50 -9.94 9.21
N ASP A 336 26.25 -9.64 9.49
CA ASP A 336 25.38 -10.38 10.37
C ASP A 336 24.00 -10.43 9.71
N ALA A 337 23.54 -11.64 9.40
CA ALA A 337 22.32 -11.83 8.62
C ALA A 337 21.06 -11.43 9.39
N VAL A 338 21.11 -11.38 10.73
CA VAL A 338 19.97 -11.00 11.59
C VAL A 338 20.03 -9.54 12.04
N GLU A 339 20.98 -8.74 11.55
CA GLU A 339 21.08 -7.30 11.81
C GLU A 339 20.05 -6.52 11.01
N TRP A 340 19.11 -5.88 11.71
CA TRP A 340 18.05 -5.06 11.13
C TRP A 340 18.53 -3.66 10.77
N GLY A 341 17.95 -3.12 9.70
CA GLY A 341 18.21 -1.76 9.26
C GLY A 341 19.52 -1.61 8.48
N GLY A 342 20.04 -0.39 8.45
CA GLY A 342 21.25 -0.02 7.73
C GLY A 342 21.06 -0.13 6.22
N ALA A 343 21.38 -1.30 5.66
CA ALA A 343 21.25 -1.56 4.22
C ALA A 343 19.81 -1.92 3.83
N PHE A 344 18.96 -2.20 4.81
CA PHE A 344 17.59 -2.67 4.64
C PHE A 344 16.60 -1.76 5.36
N THR A 345 15.35 -1.74 4.89
CA THR A 345 14.22 -1.01 5.50
C THR A 345 13.38 -1.99 6.31
N GLU A 346 13.24 -1.78 7.61
CA GLU A 346 12.38 -2.58 8.52
C GLU A 346 12.61 -4.11 8.44
N ALA A 347 13.84 -4.51 8.13
CA ALA A 347 14.18 -5.91 7.94
C ALA A 347 15.69 -6.12 8.05
N ASN A 348 16.09 -7.39 8.01
CA ASN A 348 17.46 -7.83 7.89
C ASN A 348 17.69 -8.62 6.57
N ALA A 349 18.87 -9.19 6.40
CA ALA A 349 19.25 -9.90 5.17
C ALA A 349 18.45 -11.19 4.95
N TRP A 350 18.00 -11.86 6.01
CA TRP A 350 17.09 -13.02 5.89
C TRP A 350 15.76 -12.64 5.27
N GLN A 351 15.22 -11.46 5.54
CA GLN A 351 13.96 -11.03 4.94
C GLN A 351 14.14 -10.49 3.51
N TYR A 352 15.16 -9.67 3.24
CA TYR A 352 15.34 -9.05 1.92
C TYR A 352 15.99 -9.94 0.84
N THR A 353 16.64 -11.06 1.20
CA THR A 353 17.25 -11.95 0.18
C THR A 353 16.21 -12.49 -0.81
N TRP A 354 14.94 -12.53 -0.39
CA TRP A 354 13.84 -13.04 -1.21
C TRP A 354 13.21 -12.00 -2.13
N SER A 355 13.63 -10.73 -2.07
CA SER A 355 13.08 -9.62 -2.88
C SER A 355 13.60 -9.64 -4.32
N VAL A 356 13.37 -10.76 -5.02
CA VAL A 356 13.68 -11.00 -6.44
C VAL A 356 12.46 -11.65 -7.09
N MET A 357 11.29 -11.00 -6.95
CA MET A 357 9.98 -11.54 -7.36
C MET A 357 9.92 -11.85 -8.86
N HIS A 358 10.58 -11.03 -9.68
CA HIS A 358 10.57 -11.12 -11.14
C HIS A 358 11.53 -12.14 -11.73
N ASP A 359 12.48 -12.65 -10.94
CA ASP A 359 13.49 -13.62 -11.41
C ASP A 359 13.87 -14.63 -10.31
N VAL A 360 12.87 -15.31 -9.75
CA VAL A 360 13.07 -16.34 -8.72
C VAL A 360 14.01 -17.45 -9.21
N LYS A 361 13.97 -17.80 -10.50
CA LYS A 361 14.91 -18.75 -11.11
C LYS A 361 16.36 -18.25 -11.05
N GLY A 362 16.59 -16.97 -11.34
CA GLY A 362 17.89 -16.33 -11.17
C GLY A 362 18.38 -16.36 -9.73
N LEU A 363 17.49 -16.11 -8.75
CA LEU A 363 17.82 -16.22 -7.33
C LEU A 363 18.15 -17.66 -6.90
N ILE A 364 17.40 -18.66 -7.38
CA ILE A 364 17.71 -20.09 -7.15
C ILE A 364 19.12 -20.42 -7.64
N LYS A 365 19.51 -19.91 -8.82
CA LYS A 365 20.86 -20.11 -9.36
C LYS A 365 21.93 -19.46 -8.47
N LEU A 366 21.72 -18.23 -8.01
CA LEU A 366 22.65 -17.53 -7.11
C LEU A 366 22.81 -18.25 -5.77
N ILE A 367 21.73 -18.82 -5.24
CA ILE A 367 21.77 -19.59 -3.99
C ILE A 367 22.49 -20.93 -4.17
N GLY A 368 22.57 -21.43 -5.40
CA GLY A 368 23.33 -22.62 -5.77
C GLY A 368 22.47 -23.85 -6.07
N GLY A 369 21.25 -23.63 -6.60
CA GLY A 369 20.34 -24.68 -7.05
C GLY A 369 19.13 -24.89 -6.13
N GLU A 370 18.16 -25.66 -6.60
CA GLU A 370 16.86 -25.87 -5.93
C GLU A 370 17.01 -26.47 -4.53
N ASP A 371 17.92 -27.44 -4.32
CA ASP A 371 18.12 -28.07 -3.01
C ASP A 371 18.62 -27.08 -1.94
N LYS A 372 19.58 -26.23 -2.29
CA LYS A 372 20.09 -25.18 -1.39
C LYS A 372 19.05 -24.10 -1.17
N PHE A 373 18.28 -23.74 -2.20
CA PHE A 373 17.17 -22.81 -2.10
C PHE A 373 16.11 -23.30 -1.11
N ASN A 374 15.67 -24.55 -1.28
CA ASN A 374 14.69 -25.19 -0.40
C ASN A 374 15.21 -25.31 1.04
N SER A 375 16.49 -25.65 1.22
CA SER A 375 17.12 -25.73 2.55
C SER A 375 17.23 -24.35 3.22
N LYS A 376 17.48 -23.29 2.45
CA LYS A 376 17.51 -21.91 2.95
C LYS A 376 16.11 -21.43 3.35
N LEU A 377 15.07 -21.75 2.56
CA LEU A 377 13.68 -21.51 2.94
C LEU A 377 13.30 -22.28 4.22
N ASP A 378 13.65 -23.57 4.31
CA ASP A 378 13.40 -24.37 5.50
C ASP A 378 14.08 -23.75 6.73
N SER A 379 15.32 -23.25 6.58
CA SER A 379 16.02 -22.54 7.66
C SER A 379 15.30 -21.25 8.04
N PHE A 380 14.88 -20.45 7.06
CA PHE A 380 14.18 -19.19 7.29
C PHE A 380 12.92 -19.35 8.15
N PHE A 381 12.12 -20.41 7.91
CA PHE A 381 10.89 -20.67 8.67
C PHE A 381 11.10 -21.40 10.01
N ASN A 382 12.22 -22.11 10.21
CA ASN A 382 12.39 -23.02 11.36
C ASN A 382 13.59 -22.71 12.28
N MET A 383 14.48 -21.80 11.90
CA MET A 383 15.64 -21.47 12.74
C MET A 383 15.22 -20.81 14.06
N PRO A 384 16.06 -20.87 15.11
CA PRO A 384 15.85 -20.04 16.29
C PRO A 384 15.73 -18.57 15.92
N GLN A 385 14.81 -17.87 16.57
CA GLN A 385 14.59 -16.44 16.34
C GLN A 385 15.68 -15.66 17.06
N ASP A 386 16.36 -14.79 16.34
CA ASP A 386 17.40 -13.90 16.86
C ASP A 386 17.28 -12.54 16.18
N ILE A 387 17.60 -11.48 16.92
CA ILE A 387 17.46 -10.10 16.47
C ILE A 387 18.64 -9.29 16.94
N LYS A 388 19.23 -8.56 16.01
CA LYS A 388 20.17 -7.49 16.31
C LYS A 388 19.62 -6.18 15.77
N TYR A 389 19.47 -5.19 16.65
CA TYR A 389 18.78 -3.94 16.35
C TYR A 389 19.46 -3.08 15.29
N GLY A 390 20.75 -3.34 15.01
CA GLY A 390 21.50 -2.67 13.95
C GLY A 390 21.39 -1.15 14.01
N SER A 391 20.97 -0.52 12.91
CA SER A 391 20.87 0.94 12.84
C SER A 391 19.72 1.54 13.65
N TYR A 392 18.73 0.74 14.07
CA TYR A 392 17.62 1.23 14.89
C TYR A 392 18.05 1.50 16.34
N GLY A 393 19.09 0.80 16.83
CA GLY A 393 19.61 0.96 18.20
C GLY A 393 18.69 0.47 19.32
N GLN A 394 17.47 0.07 19.01
CA GLN A 394 16.46 -0.45 19.93
C GLN A 394 15.52 -1.42 19.22
N GLU A 395 14.76 -2.20 19.99
CA GLU A 395 13.67 -3.02 19.47
C GLU A 395 12.55 -2.12 18.93
N ILE A 396 12.16 -2.33 17.67
CA ILE A 396 10.96 -1.76 17.05
C ILE A 396 9.82 -2.79 17.08
N HIS A 397 8.58 -2.39 16.79
CA HIS A 397 7.44 -3.28 16.97
C HIS A 397 7.45 -4.47 15.98
N GLU A 398 7.93 -4.26 14.76
CA GLU A 398 8.07 -5.27 13.70
C GLU A 398 9.03 -6.42 14.12
N MET A 399 10.09 -6.06 14.85
CA MET A 399 11.00 -7.02 15.46
C MET A 399 10.27 -7.86 16.51
N LYS A 400 9.48 -7.19 17.38
CA LYS A 400 8.72 -7.85 18.43
C LYS A 400 7.66 -8.80 17.87
N GLU A 401 6.94 -8.36 16.85
CA GLU A 401 5.91 -9.12 16.13
C GLU A 401 6.50 -10.39 15.49
N MET A 402 7.67 -10.30 14.85
CA MET A 402 8.38 -11.47 14.34
C MET A 402 8.64 -12.50 15.46
N LEU A 403 9.15 -12.06 16.62
CA LEU A 403 9.39 -12.95 17.77
C LEU A 403 8.10 -13.60 18.29
N LEU A 404 6.99 -12.86 18.32
CA LEU A 404 5.71 -13.38 18.80
C LEU A 404 5.11 -14.42 17.85
N ALA A 405 5.39 -14.33 16.55
CA ALA A 405 4.90 -15.29 15.55
C ALA A 405 5.51 -16.70 15.71
N LYS A 406 6.72 -16.82 16.27
CA LYS A 406 7.42 -18.12 16.46
C LYS A 406 7.64 -18.91 15.15
N MET A 407 7.95 -18.21 14.06
CA MET A 407 8.15 -18.78 12.72
C MET A 407 9.57 -18.52 12.18
N GLY A 408 10.59 -18.67 13.02
CA GLY A 408 11.98 -18.37 12.65
C GLY A 408 12.19 -16.90 12.31
N GLN A 409 12.82 -16.63 11.17
CA GLN A 409 13.04 -15.27 10.64
C GLN A 409 11.88 -14.78 9.76
N TYR A 410 10.79 -15.55 9.64
CA TYR A 410 9.61 -15.12 8.90
C TYR A 410 8.80 -14.06 9.68
N ALA A 411 8.95 -12.81 9.27
CA ALA A 411 8.25 -11.66 9.83
C ALA A 411 6.98 -11.34 9.03
N HIS A 412 5.92 -12.15 9.20
CA HIS A 412 4.70 -12.00 8.41
C HIS A 412 4.00 -10.63 8.58
N GLY A 413 4.12 -10.05 9.79
CA GLY A 413 3.63 -8.71 10.13
C GLY A 413 4.26 -7.59 9.29
N ASN A 414 5.28 -7.87 8.49
CA ASN A 414 5.97 -6.91 7.65
C ASN A 414 6.03 -7.37 6.17
N GLN A 415 5.92 -6.40 5.26
CA GLN A 415 5.74 -6.50 3.82
C GLN A 415 6.80 -7.33 3.08
N PRO A 416 8.13 -7.18 3.34
CA PRO A 416 9.17 -7.78 2.50
C PRO A 416 9.15 -9.31 2.43
N THR A 417 8.46 -9.97 3.38
CA THR A 417 8.46 -11.43 3.46
C THR A 417 7.15 -12.09 3.03
N GLN A 418 6.09 -11.31 2.79
CA GLN A 418 4.74 -11.84 2.61
C GLN A 418 4.61 -12.82 1.42
N HIS A 419 5.41 -12.67 0.36
CA HIS A 419 5.43 -13.59 -0.78
C HIS A 419 6.27 -14.86 -0.56
N VAL A 420 7.14 -14.89 0.46
CA VAL A 420 8.15 -15.94 0.65
C VAL A 420 7.58 -17.35 0.78
N PRO A 421 6.44 -17.58 1.48
CA PRO A 421 5.85 -18.91 1.55
C PRO A 421 5.49 -19.51 0.18
N TYR A 422 5.24 -18.68 -0.83
CA TYR A 422 4.94 -19.12 -2.20
C TYR A 422 6.19 -19.55 -2.98
N LEU A 423 7.40 -19.23 -2.51
CA LEU A 423 8.63 -19.47 -3.27
C LEU A 423 8.99 -20.95 -3.42
N TYR A 424 8.49 -21.86 -2.56
CA TYR A 424 8.69 -23.30 -2.77
C TYR A 424 8.03 -23.81 -4.07
N ASN A 425 7.03 -23.11 -4.60
CA ASN A 425 6.45 -23.44 -5.92
C ASN A 425 7.48 -23.32 -7.05
N PHE A 426 8.45 -22.40 -6.93
CA PHE A 426 9.44 -22.13 -7.96
C PHE A 426 10.65 -23.08 -7.91
N SER A 427 10.75 -23.89 -6.85
CA SER A 427 11.84 -24.85 -6.60
C SER A 427 11.34 -26.29 -6.42
N GLY A 428 10.18 -26.60 -7.00
CA GLY A 428 9.66 -27.97 -7.12
C GLY A 428 9.07 -28.56 -5.84
N GLN A 429 8.80 -27.77 -4.79
CA GLN A 429 8.26 -28.26 -3.51
C GLN A 429 6.96 -27.56 -3.08
N PRO A 430 5.92 -27.48 -3.94
CA PRO A 430 4.68 -26.74 -3.65
C PRO A 430 3.93 -27.22 -2.40
N TRP A 431 4.09 -28.49 -1.99
CA TRP A 431 3.50 -29.00 -0.74
C TRP A 431 4.05 -28.30 0.51
N LYS A 432 5.27 -27.77 0.47
CA LYS A 432 5.80 -26.93 1.54
C LYS A 432 5.15 -25.56 1.56
N SER A 433 4.90 -24.94 0.40
CA SER A 433 4.08 -23.73 0.32
C SER A 433 2.71 -23.95 0.92
N GLN A 434 2.03 -25.04 0.55
CA GLN A 434 0.70 -25.38 1.07
C GLN A 434 0.71 -25.48 2.60
N LYS A 435 1.69 -26.17 3.18
CA LYS A 435 1.85 -26.28 4.64
C LYS A 435 2.05 -24.91 5.30
N GLN A 436 3.02 -24.12 4.79
CA GLN A 436 3.35 -22.84 5.41
C GLN A 436 2.20 -21.85 5.32
N LEU A 437 1.54 -21.75 4.17
CA LEU A 437 0.40 -20.85 3.99
C LEU A 437 -0.74 -21.17 4.94
N ARG A 438 -1.11 -22.46 5.07
CA ARG A 438 -2.14 -22.86 6.03
C ARG A 438 -1.75 -22.57 7.47
N MET A 439 -0.48 -22.76 7.83
CA MET A 439 0.04 -22.41 9.15
C MET A 439 -0.11 -20.91 9.43
N VAL A 440 0.30 -20.05 8.49
CA VAL A 440 0.14 -18.60 8.60
C VAL A 440 -1.32 -18.20 8.75
N THR A 441 -2.19 -18.62 7.83
CA THR A 441 -3.61 -18.21 7.83
C THR A 441 -4.38 -18.66 9.07
N SER A 442 -3.95 -19.75 9.73
CA SER A 442 -4.64 -20.32 10.90
C SER A 442 -4.09 -19.83 12.23
N GLN A 443 -2.82 -19.44 12.30
CA GLN A 443 -2.17 -19.03 13.56
C GLN A 443 -2.09 -17.53 13.72
N LEU A 444 -1.95 -16.78 12.62
CA LEU A 444 -1.63 -15.35 12.66
C LEU A 444 -2.84 -14.44 12.42
N TYR A 445 -3.99 -15.00 12.09
CA TYR A 445 -5.20 -14.24 11.80
C TYR A 445 -6.41 -14.73 12.58
N ASN A 446 -7.22 -13.79 13.05
CA ASN A 446 -8.55 -14.05 13.59
C ASN A 446 -9.40 -12.77 13.54
N ALA A 447 -10.69 -12.87 13.85
CA ALA A 447 -11.62 -11.75 13.79
C ALA A 447 -11.70 -10.91 15.09
N THR A 448 -10.79 -11.12 16.06
CA THR A 448 -10.77 -10.37 17.32
C THR A 448 -10.03 -9.04 17.17
N GLU A 449 -10.03 -8.23 18.23
CA GLU A 449 -9.29 -6.97 18.29
C GLU A 449 -7.76 -7.12 18.21
N LYS A 450 -7.24 -8.35 18.37
CA LYS A 450 -5.81 -8.71 18.17
C LYS A 450 -5.63 -9.62 16.96
N GLY A 451 -6.43 -9.38 15.93
CA GLY A 451 -6.63 -10.26 14.78
C GLY A 451 -5.53 -10.27 13.72
N TYR A 452 -4.54 -9.37 13.79
CA TYR A 452 -3.45 -9.27 12.83
C TYR A 452 -2.08 -9.56 13.49
N PRO A 453 -1.10 -10.03 12.72
CA PRO A 453 0.25 -10.34 13.21
C PRO A 453 1.18 -9.12 13.30
N GLY A 454 0.73 -7.95 12.85
CA GLY A 454 1.44 -6.68 12.79
C GLY A 454 0.50 -5.60 12.24
N ASP A 455 1.06 -4.55 11.65
CA ASP A 455 0.27 -3.49 11.03
C ASP A 455 -0.58 -4.01 9.85
N GLU A 456 -1.74 -3.40 9.63
CA GLU A 456 -2.70 -3.82 8.60
C GLU A 456 -2.35 -3.25 7.21
N ASP A 457 -1.70 -2.08 7.21
CA ASP A 457 -1.11 -1.37 6.08
C ASP A 457 -2.03 -1.17 4.87
N GLN A 458 -3.06 -0.36 5.11
CA GLN A 458 -3.98 0.14 4.10
C GLN A 458 -4.60 -0.97 3.22
N GLY A 459 -4.90 -2.12 3.81
CA GLY A 459 -5.46 -3.27 3.10
C GLY A 459 -4.45 -4.30 2.62
N GLN A 460 -3.13 -4.07 2.73
CA GLN A 460 -2.12 -5.02 2.23
C GLN A 460 -2.18 -6.36 2.97
N MET A 461 -2.11 -6.34 4.31
CA MET A 461 -2.16 -7.56 5.13
C MET A 461 -3.47 -8.32 4.92
N SER A 462 -4.57 -7.57 4.88
CA SER A 462 -5.90 -8.13 4.61
C SER A 462 -6.02 -8.75 3.22
N SER A 463 -5.46 -8.09 2.20
CA SER A 463 -5.50 -8.61 0.82
C SER A 463 -4.62 -9.84 0.65
N TRP A 464 -3.51 -9.91 1.38
CA TRP A 464 -2.71 -11.13 1.47
C TRP A 464 -3.56 -12.28 2.02
N TYR A 465 -4.31 -12.06 3.12
CA TYR A 465 -5.18 -13.09 3.68
C TYR A 465 -6.28 -13.50 2.70
N VAL A 466 -6.99 -12.54 2.09
CA VAL A 466 -8.06 -12.82 1.13
C VAL A 466 -7.55 -13.66 -0.04
N LEU A 467 -6.46 -13.24 -0.71
CA LEU A 467 -5.87 -14.00 -1.82
C LEU A 467 -5.43 -15.40 -1.36
N SER A 468 -4.70 -15.49 -0.24
CA SER A 468 -4.19 -16.76 0.28
C SER A 468 -5.31 -17.72 0.68
N ALA A 469 -6.39 -17.23 1.28
CA ALA A 469 -7.57 -18.01 1.64
C ALA A 469 -8.32 -18.55 0.42
N LEU A 470 -8.26 -17.84 -0.71
CA LEU A 470 -8.72 -18.31 -2.02
C LEU A 470 -7.76 -19.30 -2.68
N GLY A 471 -6.55 -19.47 -2.11
CA GLY A 471 -5.54 -20.41 -2.59
C GLY A 471 -4.64 -19.87 -3.69
N ILE A 472 -4.57 -18.55 -3.89
CA ILE A 472 -3.77 -17.90 -4.93
C ILE A 472 -3.04 -16.66 -4.39
N TYR A 473 -1.95 -16.22 -5.01
CA TYR A 473 -1.30 -14.94 -4.68
C TYR A 473 -0.47 -14.39 -5.84
N SER A 474 -0.47 -13.07 -6.02
CA SER A 474 0.34 -12.42 -7.06
C SER A 474 1.75 -12.18 -6.53
N VAL A 475 2.63 -13.19 -6.63
CA VAL A 475 4.03 -13.11 -6.16
C VAL A 475 4.80 -12.02 -6.90
N CYS A 476 4.53 -11.82 -8.19
CA CYS A 476 5.19 -10.81 -9.01
C CYS A 476 4.15 -9.98 -9.78
N PRO A 477 3.56 -8.93 -9.16
CA PRO A 477 2.72 -7.99 -9.86
C PRO A 477 3.48 -7.39 -11.06
N GLY A 478 2.82 -7.27 -12.21
CA GLY A 478 3.45 -7.01 -13.50
C GLY A 478 3.56 -8.25 -14.40
N THR A 479 3.14 -9.43 -13.90
CA THR A 479 2.83 -10.62 -14.70
C THR A 479 1.31 -10.87 -14.74
N ASP A 480 0.86 -11.78 -15.60
CA ASP A 480 -0.51 -12.30 -15.62
C ASP A 480 -0.71 -13.52 -14.69
N GLU A 481 0.26 -13.80 -13.81
CA GLU A 481 0.29 -15.00 -12.98
C GLU A 481 -0.18 -14.76 -11.55
N TYR A 482 -0.97 -15.71 -11.04
CA TYR A 482 -1.22 -15.90 -9.62
C TYR A 482 -0.73 -17.29 -9.20
N VAL A 483 0.20 -17.33 -8.26
CA VAL A 483 0.84 -18.56 -7.79
C VAL A 483 -0.10 -19.31 -6.86
N ILE A 484 -0.24 -20.61 -7.08
CA ILE A 484 -1.10 -21.48 -6.28
C ILE A 484 -0.52 -21.65 -4.87
N GLY A 485 -1.39 -21.53 -3.87
CA GLY A 485 -1.14 -21.80 -2.47
C GLY A 485 -1.95 -22.99 -1.96
N SER A 486 -2.72 -22.79 -0.90
CA SER A 486 -3.66 -23.78 -0.37
C SER A 486 -4.91 -23.07 0.15
N PRO A 487 -6.10 -23.32 -0.41
CA PRO A 487 -7.31 -22.62 -0.01
C PRO A 487 -7.70 -22.96 1.43
N VAL A 488 -8.34 -22.00 2.11
CA VAL A 488 -8.89 -22.18 3.46
C VAL A 488 -10.26 -22.85 3.39
N PHE A 489 -11.12 -22.40 2.47
CA PHE A 489 -12.50 -22.83 2.33
C PHE A 489 -12.66 -24.00 1.35
N GLN A 490 -13.70 -24.81 1.56
CA GLN A 490 -14.05 -25.92 0.67
C GLN A 490 -14.50 -25.44 -0.72
N LYS A 491 -15.11 -24.25 -0.80
CA LYS A 491 -15.51 -23.62 -2.05
C LYS A 491 -15.45 -22.10 -1.93
N ALA A 492 -14.98 -21.46 -2.99
CA ALA A 492 -15.07 -20.02 -3.18
C ALA A 492 -15.59 -19.71 -4.58
N THR A 493 -16.45 -18.69 -4.71
CA THR A 493 -16.99 -18.20 -5.99
C THR A 493 -16.65 -16.73 -6.11
N ILE A 494 -16.02 -16.33 -7.22
CA ILE A 494 -15.59 -14.95 -7.53
C ILE A 494 -16.38 -14.46 -8.74
#